data_AF-A0A0H5CAB1-F1
#
_entry.id   AF-A0A0H5CAB1-F1
#
_cell.length_a   1.000
_cell.length_b   1.000
_cell.length_c   1.000
_cell.angle_alpha   90.00
_cell.angle_beta   90.00
_cell.angle_gamma   90.00
#
_symmetry.space_group_name_H-M   'P 1'
#
loop_
_entity.id
_entity.type
_entity.pdbx_description
1 polymer ?
#
loop_
_entity_poly.entity_id
_entity_poly.type
_entity_poly.pdbx_seq_one_letter_code
_entity_poly.pdbx_strand_id
1 'polypeptide(L)'
;MVFTVLLAHFCDIHGPRSILSTQQTTELPEQYVLPEFSKESYCTSCLLMLPKHVVDPNNPTTTLQTELNNNVYTTTQYNAVRFRVLNSVVRKCLSEETPVYDARPMFFGDESRGYSIALSFKLKDLEARGSERRYAYIVNCKNEKKLLDNWGVIVETITVMIEYLTKKSYEYEMVNSTNNEIFLRGKNMQSRSMTELLGDDEVFVKMHLWNAKLLESLSS
;
A
#
# COMPACT_ATOMS: atom_id res chain seq x y z
N MET A 1 17.45 -12.31 -4.12
CA MET A 1 16.09 -12.77 -4.55
C MET A 1 15.07 -11.95 -3.77
N VAL A 2 14.11 -11.27 -4.39
CA VAL A 2 13.38 -10.20 -3.69
C VAL A 2 11.89 -10.25 -4.00
N PHE A 3 11.10 -10.73 -3.03
CA PHE A 3 9.68 -10.43 -2.96
C PHE A 3 9.50 -8.94 -2.68
N THR A 4 8.49 -8.32 -3.25
CA THR A 4 8.13 -6.93 -2.96
C THR A 4 6.64 -6.88 -2.62
N VAL A 5 6.32 -6.29 -1.47
CA VAL A 5 4.94 -6.04 -1.05
C VAL A 5 4.59 -4.60 -1.38
N LEU A 6 3.47 -4.38 -2.05
CA LEU A 6 2.97 -3.08 -2.43
C LEU A 6 1.59 -2.86 -1.83
N LEU A 7 1.31 -1.64 -1.39
CA LEU A 7 -0.05 -1.13 -1.27
C LEU A 7 -0.27 -0.12 -2.38
N ALA A 8 -1.29 -0.37 -3.18
CA ALA A 8 -1.71 0.52 -4.25
C ALA A 8 -3.16 0.96 -4.07
N HIS A 9 -3.52 2.05 -4.72
CA HIS A 9 -4.89 2.53 -4.75
C HIS A 9 -5.24 3.16 -6.09
N PHE A 10 -6.54 3.21 -6.37
CA PHE A 10 -7.06 3.96 -7.50
C PHE A 10 -7.45 5.36 -7.03
N CYS A 11 -6.64 6.36 -7.37
CA CYS A 11 -6.93 7.75 -7.09
C CYS A 11 -7.86 8.34 -8.16
N ASP A 12 -8.92 9.04 -7.76
CA ASP A 12 -9.81 9.71 -8.72
C ASP A 12 -9.13 10.84 -9.50
N ILE A 13 -8.04 11.41 -8.97
CA ILE A 13 -7.26 12.49 -9.61
C ILE A 13 -6.12 11.91 -10.46
N HIS A 14 -5.38 10.94 -9.92
CA HIS A 14 -4.11 10.47 -10.49
C HIS A 14 -4.16 9.07 -11.13
N GLY A 15 -5.29 8.37 -11.02
CA GLY A 15 -5.44 6.97 -11.41
C GLY A 15 -4.70 5.99 -10.47
N PRO A 16 -4.31 4.81 -10.96
CA PRO A 16 -3.57 3.80 -10.19
C PRO A 16 -2.23 4.31 -9.69
N ARG A 17 -2.00 4.24 -8.38
CA ARG A 17 -0.75 4.68 -7.74
C ARG A 17 -0.32 3.73 -6.62
N SER A 18 0.98 3.55 -6.48
CA SER A 18 1.59 2.93 -5.31
C SER A 18 1.64 3.95 -4.18
N ILE A 19 1.16 3.56 -3.00
CA ILE A 19 1.27 4.33 -1.75
C ILE A 19 2.49 3.89 -0.98
N LEU A 20 2.74 2.57 -0.89
CA LEU A 20 3.91 2.04 -0.20
C LEU A 20 4.48 0.83 -0.95
N SER A 21 5.78 0.66 -0.81
CA SER A 21 6.55 -0.48 -1.33
C SER A 21 7.53 -0.96 -0.26
N THR A 22 7.35 -2.19 0.20
CA THR A 22 8.23 -2.86 1.17
C THR A 22 9.02 -3.98 0.50
N GLN A 23 10.32 -4.05 0.79
CA GLN A 23 11.22 -5.07 0.26
C GLN A 23 12.36 -5.38 1.23
N GLN A 24 12.99 -6.53 1.06
CA GLN A 24 14.22 -6.89 1.75
C GLN A 24 15.43 -6.28 1.02
N THR A 25 16.36 -5.68 1.76
CA THR A 25 17.44 -4.83 1.24
C THR A 25 18.83 -5.19 1.78
N THR A 26 19.07 -6.47 2.11
CA THR A 26 20.28 -6.94 2.82
C THR A 26 21.61 -6.60 2.12
N GLU A 27 21.67 -6.62 0.79
CA GLU A 27 22.95 -6.49 0.06
C GLU A 27 23.40 -5.03 -0.14
N LEU A 28 22.47 -4.09 -0.38
CA LEU A 28 22.76 -2.68 -0.71
C LEU A 28 21.63 -1.74 -0.24
N PRO A 29 21.47 -1.52 1.08
CA PRO A 29 20.31 -0.80 1.63
C PRO A 29 20.16 0.63 1.12
N GLU A 30 21.28 1.32 0.86
CA GLU A 30 21.29 2.72 0.40
C GLU A 30 20.58 2.93 -0.94
N GLN A 31 20.59 1.93 -1.84
CA GLN A 31 19.94 2.02 -3.16
C GLN A 31 18.40 1.97 -3.08
N TYR A 32 17.89 1.54 -1.94
CA TYR A 32 16.45 1.35 -1.70
C TYR A 32 15.85 2.44 -0.83
N VAL A 33 16.67 3.37 -0.33
CA VAL A 33 16.23 4.61 0.31
C VAL A 33 15.78 5.59 -0.76
N LEU A 34 14.67 6.28 -0.54
CA LEU A 34 14.26 7.36 -1.42
C LEU A 34 14.86 8.69 -0.96
N PRO A 35 15.61 9.41 -1.82
CA PRO A 35 15.91 10.82 -1.53
C PRO A 35 14.63 11.65 -1.50
N GLU A 36 14.73 12.90 -1.08
CA GLU A 36 13.61 13.84 -1.22
C GLU A 36 13.11 13.86 -2.68
N PHE A 37 11.80 13.69 -2.83
CA PHE A 37 11.13 13.70 -4.13
C PHE A 37 10.02 14.76 -4.11
N SER A 38 9.72 15.34 -5.27
CA SER A 38 8.65 16.33 -5.37
C SER A 38 7.30 15.69 -5.04
N LYS A 39 6.64 16.22 -4.00
CA LYS A 39 5.29 15.83 -3.57
C LYS A 39 4.21 16.46 -4.42
N GLU A 40 4.54 17.38 -5.32
CA GLU A 40 3.58 18.10 -6.19
C GLU A 40 2.84 17.16 -7.16
N SER A 41 3.45 16.02 -7.49
CA SER A 41 2.84 15.00 -8.34
C SER A 41 1.87 14.06 -7.60
N TYR A 42 1.65 14.27 -6.30
CA TYR A 42 0.82 13.44 -5.44
C TYR A 42 -0.22 14.29 -4.72
N CYS A 43 -1.44 13.77 -4.57
CA CYS A 43 -2.38 14.32 -3.59
C CYS A 43 -2.19 13.63 -2.25
N THR A 44 -2.80 14.19 -1.21
CA THR A 44 -2.80 13.67 0.17
C THR A 44 -3.19 12.18 0.24
N SER A 45 -4.07 11.72 -0.65
CA SER A 45 -4.48 10.32 -0.72
C SER A 45 -3.45 9.36 -1.29
N CYS A 46 -2.54 9.86 -2.11
CA CYS A 46 -1.49 9.07 -2.75
C CYS A 46 -0.22 8.99 -1.89
N LEU A 47 -0.07 9.84 -0.87
CA LEU A 47 1.17 9.97 -0.11
C LEU A 47 1.25 8.94 1.04
N LEU A 48 2.45 8.37 1.17
CA LEU A 48 2.92 7.73 2.39
C LEU A 48 3.16 8.80 3.44
N MET A 49 2.27 8.91 4.42
CA MET A 49 2.39 9.87 5.51
C MET A 49 2.97 9.21 6.75
N LEU A 50 4.19 9.59 7.12
CA LEU A 50 4.82 9.10 8.34
C LEU A 50 4.39 9.95 9.55
N PRO A 51 4.33 9.38 10.76
CA PRO A 51 3.95 10.12 11.96
C PRO A 51 4.88 11.30 12.21
N LYS A 52 4.33 12.45 12.60
CA LYS A 52 5.10 13.68 12.85
C LYS A 52 6.18 13.54 13.92
N HIS A 53 6.02 12.61 14.87
CA HIS A 53 6.99 12.34 15.91
C HIS A 53 8.20 11.52 15.42
N VAL A 54 8.09 10.84 14.28
CA VAL A 54 9.17 10.06 13.66
C VAL A 54 9.99 10.91 12.70
N VAL A 55 9.37 11.95 12.13
CA VAL A 55 9.99 12.81 11.11
C VAL A 55 10.70 13.98 11.80
N ASP A 56 12.03 14.00 11.75
CA ASP A 56 12.81 15.18 12.14
C ASP A 56 12.47 16.35 11.18
N PRO A 57 12.02 17.52 11.69
CA PRO A 57 11.73 18.69 10.87
C PRO A 57 12.90 19.14 9.98
N ASN A 58 14.14 18.86 10.39
CA ASN A 58 15.35 19.24 9.65
C ASN A 58 15.82 18.18 8.65
N ASN A 59 15.34 16.93 8.78
CA ASN A 59 15.67 15.84 7.88
C ASN A 59 14.45 14.93 7.68
N PRO A 60 13.54 15.30 6.76
CA PRO A 60 12.29 14.59 6.59
C PRO A 60 12.54 13.17 6.11
N THR A 61 12.31 12.21 6.99
CA THR A 61 12.47 10.79 6.66
C THR A 61 11.36 10.37 5.70
N THR A 62 11.74 9.77 4.57
CA THR A 62 10.85 9.25 3.52
C THR A 62 10.76 7.72 3.53
N THR A 63 11.50 7.10 4.44
CA THR A 63 11.85 5.68 4.40
C THR A 63 11.73 5.07 5.80
N LEU A 64 11.03 3.94 5.91
CA LEU A 64 10.98 3.14 7.13
C LEU A 64 11.92 1.95 6.99
N GLN A 65 12.72 1.66 8.01
CA GLN A 65 13.63 0.53 8.05
C GLN A 65 13.51 -0.23 9.36
N THR A 66 13.52 -1.56 9.26
CA THR A 66 13.60 -2.47 10.41
C THR A 66 14.57 -3.59 10.09
N GLU A 67 15.37 -4.00 11.06
CA GLU A 67 16.25 -5.16 10.97
C GLU A 67 15.64 -6.35 11.71
N LEU A 68 15.52 -7.49 11.02
CA LEU A 68 15.01 -8.76 11.56
C LEU A 68 15.89 -9.91 11.06
N ASN A 69 16.42 -10.73 11.97
CA ASN A 69 17.28 -11.90 11.65
C ASN A 69 18.41 -11.59 10.65
N ASN A 70 19.15 -10.50 10.85
CA ASN A 70 20.22 -10.00 9.98
C ASN A 70 19.76 -9.58 8.56
N ASN A 71 18.45 -9.44 8.34
CA ASN A 71 17.89 -8.88 7.11
C ASN A 71 17.29 -7.51 7.39
N VAL A 72 17.60 -6.55 6.51
CA VAL A 72 17.01 -5.21 6.57
C VAL A 72 15.79 -5.18 5.66
N TYR A 73 14.68 -4.69 6.18
CA TYR A 73 13.44 -4.47 5.42
C TYR A 73 13.22 -2.97 5.31
N THR A 74 13.05 -2.50 4.08
CA THR A 74 12.91 -1.08 3.77
C THR A 74 11.55 -0.82 3.15
N THR A 75 10.84 0.21 3.61
CA THR A 75 9.58 0.69 3.03
C THR A 75 9.68 2.14 2.60
N THR A 76 9.25 2.40 1.38
CA THR A 76 9.25 3.72 0.75
C THR A 76 7.95 3.94 -0.02
N GLN A 77 7.70 5.16 -0.49
CA GLN A 77 6.55 5.49 -1.35
C GLN A 77 6.47 4.57 -2.59
N TYR A 78 7.62 4.35 -3.22
CA TYR A 78 7.79 3.50 -4.39
C TYR A 78 9.18 2.88 -4.39
N ASN A 79 9.32 1.74 -5.08
CA ASN A 79 10.62 1.11 -5.27
C ASN A 79 11.45 1.91 -6.29
N ALA A 80 12.57 2.51 -5.87
CA ALA A 80 13.44 3.28 -6.75
C ALA A 80 14.02 2.43 -7.90
N VAL A 81 14.49 1.22 -7.57
CA VAL A 81 15.15 0.31 -8.51
C VAL A 81 14.16 -0.29 -9.51
N ARG A 82 12.96 -0.65 -9.05
CA ARG A 82 11.94 -1.35 -9.87
C ARG A 82 10.73 -0.48 -10.22
N PHE A 83 10.87 0.85 -10.16
CA PHE A 83 9.76 1.80 -10.31
C PHE A 83 8.89 1.53 -11.55
N ARG A 84 9.51 1.41 -12.73
CA ARG A 84 8.78 1.24 -14.00
C ARG A 84 7.99 -0.07 -14.03
N VAL A 85 8.63 -1.16 -13.58
CA VAL A 85 8.01 -2.50 -13.56
C VAL A 85 6.85 -2.53 -12.57
N LEU A 86 7.07 -2.11 -11.32
CA LEU A 86 6.03 -2.16 -10.29
C LEU A 86 4.88 -1.20 -10.60
N ASN A 87 5.13 -0.05 -11.21
CA ASN A 87 4.05 0.83 -11.69
C ASN A 87 3.20 0.17 -12.79
N SER A 88 3.81 -0.61 -13.68
CA SER A 88 3.05 -1.38 -14.69
C SER A 88 2.19 -2.46 -14.03
N VAL A 89 2.70 -3.11 -12.97
CA VAL A 89 1.96 -4.11 -12.18
C VAL A 89 0.76 -3.47 -11.47
N VAL A 90 0.96 -2.29 -10.85
CA VAL A 90 -0.11 -1.53 -10.20
C VAL A 90 -1.19 -1.09 -11.20
N ARG A 91 -0.80 -0.59 -12.38
CA ARG A 91 -1.74 -0.24 -13.45
C ARG A 91 -2.53 -1.44 -13.93
N LYS A 92 -1.86 -2.57 -14.16
CA LYS A 92 -2.52 -3.82 -14.55
C LYS A 92 -3.56 -4.24 -13.50
N CYS A 93 -3.16 -4.31 -12.24
CA CYS A 93 -4.02 -4.72 -11.12
C CYS A 93 -5.29 -3.88 -10.96
N LEU A 94 -5.19 -2.55 -11.11
CA LEU A 94 -6.27 -1.61 -10.76
C LEU A 94 -7.02 -1.06 -11.97
N SER A 95 -6.54 -1.26 -13.20
CA SER A 95 -7.17 -0.72 -14.42
C SER A 95 -7.42 -1.73 -15.53
N GLU A 96 -6.59 -2.77 -15.67
CA GLU A 96 -6.72 -3.74 -16.77
C GLU A 96 -7.46 -4.99 -16.33
N GLU A 97 -7.23 -5.42 -15.09
CA GLU A 97 -7.96 -6.53 -14.50
C GLU A 97 -9.37 -6.11 -14.07
N THR A 98 -10.25 -7.09 -13.86
CA THR A 98 -11.57 -6.86 -13.23
C THR A 98 -11.47 -7.21 -11.74
N PRO A 99 -10.91 -6.33 -10.89
CA PRO A 99 -10.78 -6.62 -9.48
C PRO A 99 -12.17 -6.73 -8.85
N VAL A 100 -12.45 -7.90 -8.27
CA VAL A 100 -13.53 -8.01 -7.29
C VAL A 100 -12.96 -7.45 -5.99
N TYR A 101 -13.55 -6.37 -5.48
CA TYR A 101 -13.06 -5.68 -4.30
C TYR A 101 -13.60 -6.31 -3.00
N ASP A 102 -13.58 -7.64 -2.93
CA ASP A 102 -14.04 -8.44 -1.79
C ASP A 102 -12.87 -9.24 -1.16
N ALA A 103 -11.65 -8.74 -1.32
CA ALA A 103 -10.41 -9.36 -0.86
C ALA A 103 -10.14 -10.76 -1.46
N ARG A 104 -10.80 -11.12 -2.57
CA ARG A 104 -10.43 -12.35 -3.29
C ARG A 104 -9.05 -12.23 -3.92
N PRO A 105 -8.20 -13.26 -3.78
CA PRO A 105 -6.88 -13.25 -4.38
C PRO A 105 -6.96 -13.42 -5.89
N MET A 106 -6.13 -12.66 -6.59
CA MET A 106 -5.95 -12.70 -8.04
C MET A 106 -4.47 -12.94 -8.35
N PHE A 107 -4.20 -13.85 -9.27
CA PHE A 107 -2.86 -14.14 -9.76
C PHE A 107 -2.69 -13.60 -11.18
N PHE A 108 -1.61 -12.86 -11.43
CA PHE A 108 -1.25 -12.42 -12.78
C PHE A 108 0.23 -12.09 -12.89
N GLY A 109 0.77 -12.17 -14.11
CA GLY A 109 2.14 -11.76 -14.36
C GLY A 109 2.70 -12.35 -15.63
N ASP A 110 3.97 -12.03 -15.88
CA ASP A 110 4.76 -12.60 -16.96
C ASP A 110 6.25 -12.52 -16.60
N GLU A 111 7.10 -13.13 -17.42
CA GLU A 111 8.55 -13.16 -17.19
C GLU A 111 9.19 -11.75 -17.17
N SER A 112 8.61 -10.78 -17.87
CA SER A 112 9.16 -9.42 -17.96
C SER A 112 8.85 -8.56 -16.72
N ARG A 113 7.65 -8.68 -16.15
CA ARG A 113 7.17 -7.90 -15.00
C ARG A 113 7.31 -8.66 -13.68
N GLY A 114 7.50 -9.97 -13.76
CA GLY A 114 7.31 -10.90 -12.66
C GLY A 114 5.83 -11.24 -12.45
N TYR A 115 5.61 -12.08 -11.46
CA TYR A 115 4.33 -12.65 -11.08
C TYR A 115 3.83 -11.98 -9.81
N SER A 116 2.52 -11.83 -9.70
CA SER A 116 1.88 -11.07 -8.63
C SER A 116 0.66 -11.81 -8.09
N ILE A 117 0.54 -11.82 -6.76
CA ILE A 117 -0.71 -12.14 -6.05
C ILE A 117 -1.25 -10.82 -5.54
N ALA A 118 -2.49 -10.49 -5.89
CA ALA A 118 -3.13 -9.25 -5.48
C ALA A 118 -4.48 -9.50 -4.82
N LEU A 119 -4.76 -8.78 -3.74
CA LEU A 119 -6.05 -8.76 -3.06
C LEU A 119 -6.57 -7.33 -3.08
N SER A 120 -7.69 -7.12 -3.76
CA SER A 120 -8.33 -5.81 -3.90
C SER A 120 -9.42 -5.64 -2.86
N PHE A 121 -9.50 -4.46 -2.25
CA PHE A 121 -10.45 -4.17 -1.17
C PHE A 121 -10.90 -2.71 -1.23
N LYS A 122 -11.91 -2.37 -0.43
CA LYS A 122 -12.41 -0.99 -0.33
C LYS A 122 -12.36 -0.49 1.10
N LEU A 123 -12.05 0.79 1.25
CA LEU A 123 -12.23 1.50 2.51
C LEU A 123 -13.42 2.45 2.40
N LYS A 124 -14.14 2.64 3.50
CA LYS A 124 -15.27 3.57 3.56
C LYS A 124 -14.73 5.00 3.59
N ASP A 125 -15.29 5.86 2.74
CA ASP A 125 -15.03 7.29 2.77
C ASP A 125 -16.27 8.00 2.23
N LEU A 126 -17.10 8.58 3.08
CA LEU A 126 -18.34 9.23 2.66
C LEU A 126 -18.07 10.42 1.74
N GLU A 127 -16.88 11.02 1.82
CA GLU A 127 -16.45 12.14 0.97
C GLU A 127 -15.85 11.70 -0.36
N ALA A 128 -15.70 10.39 -0.63
CA ALA A 128 -15.24 9.86 -1.91
C ALA A 128 -16.39 9.55 -2.87
N ARG A 129 -16.08 9.47 -4.15
CA ARG A 129 -17.08 9.09 -5.17
C ARG A 129 -17.55 7.65 -4.93
N GLY A 130 -18.87 7.47 -4.78
CA GLY A 130 -19.44 6.17 -4.41
C GLY A 130 -19.25 5.81 -2.94
N SER A 131 -18.85 6.78 -2.11
CA SER A 131 -18.66 6.66 -0.66
C SER A 131 -17.66 5.58 -0.24
N GLU A 132 -16.71 5.27 -1.12
CA GLU A 132 -15.73 4.20 -0.98
C GLU A 132 -14.46 4.52 -1.76
N ARG A 133 -13.32 4.00 -1.30
CA ARG A 133 -12.03 4.07 -2.01
C ARG A 133 -11.48 2.69 -2.28
N ARG A 134 -10.85 2.53 -3.45
CA ARG A 134 -10.37 1.25 -3.96
C ARG A 134 -8.87 1.10 -3.71
N TYR A 135 -8.49 0.02 -3.04
CA TYR A 135 -7.12 -0.32 -2.70
C TYR A 135 -6.80 -1.74 -3.16
N ALA A 136 -5.51 -2.05 -3.28
CA ALA A 136 -5.02 -3.40 -3.50
C ALA A 136 -3.69 -3.62 -2.78
N TYR A 137 -3.59 -4.73 -2.06
CA TYR A 137 -2.31 -5.28 -1.66
C TYR A 137 -1.79 -6.17 -2.79
N ILE A 138 -0.50 -6.03 -3.13
CA ILE A 138 0.12 -6.78 -4.22
C ILE A 138 1.46 -7.32 -3.75
N VAL A 139 1.66 -8.64 -3.82
CA VAL A 139 2.97 -9.28 -3.61
C VAL A 139 3.53 -9.67 -4.96
N ASN A 140 4.64 -9.04 -5.35
CA ASN A 140 5.33 -9.31 -6.61
C ASN A 140 6.62 -10.11 -6.39
N CYS A 141 6.86 -11.11 -7.25
CA CYS A 141 8.09 -11.89 -7.28
C CYS A 141 8.46 -12.23 -8.74
N LYS A 142 9.76 -12.30 -9.05
CA LYS A 142 10.21 -12.75 -10.39
C LYS A 142 9.99 -14.24 -10.63
N ASN A 143 9.99 -15.06 -9.56
CA ASN A 143 9.86 -16.51 -9.68
C ASN A 143 8.41 -16.92 -9.39
N GLU A 144 7.73 -17.42 -10.43
CA GLU A 144 6.34 -17.91 -10.37
C GLU A 144 6.16 -19.02 -9.33
N LYS A 145 6.97 -20.07 -9.42
CA LYS A 145 6.86 -21.24 -8.57
C LYS A 145 6.94 -20.87 -7.09
N LYS A 146 7.95 -20.07 -6.71
CA LYS A 146 8.10 -19.61 -5.32
C LYS A 146 6.92 -18.78 -4.82
N LEU A 147 6.30 -17.98 -5.69
CA LEU A 147 5.14 -17.18 -5.32
C LEU A 147 3.91 -18.06 -5.08
N LEU A 148 3.71 -19.09 -5.92
CA LEU A 148 2.63 -20.05 -5.79
C LEU A 148 2.82 -21.01 -4.61
N ASP A 149 4.05 -21.45 -4.35
CA ASP A 149 4.39 -22.30 -3.19
C ASP A 149 4.04 -21.60 -1.86
N ASN A 150 4.11 -20.27 -1.83
CA ASN A 150 3.76 -19.44 -0.66
C ASN A 150 2.35 -18.84 -0.73
N TRP A 151 1.48 -19.31 -1.64
CA TRP A 151 0.15 -18.74 -1.84
C TRP A 151 -0.67 -18.64 -0.55
N GLY A 152 -0.74 -19.72 0.22
CA GLY A 152 -1.53 -19.79 1.45
C GLY A 152 -1.10 -18.71 2.45
N VAL A 153 0.19 -18.64 2.75
CA VAL A 153 0.76 -17.65 3.69
C VAL A 153 0.49 -16.21 3.22
N ILE A 154 0.67 -15.93 1.94
CA ILE A 154 0.44 -14.60 1.36
C ILE A 154 -1.03 -14.19 1.50
N VAL A 155 -1.94 -15.06 1.05
CA VAL A 155 -3.37 -14.77 1.04
C VAL A 155 -3.90 -14.63 2.47
N GLU A 156 -3.62 -15.59 3.36
CA GLU A 156 -4.08 -15.56 4.74
C GLU A 156 -3.58 -14.31 5.47
N THR A 157 -2.29 -13.99 5.36
CA THR A 157 -1.72 -12.82 6.03
C THR A 157 -2.34 -11.52 5.52
N ILE A 158 -2.46 -11.35 4.19
CA ILE A 158 -3.01 -10.12 3.60
C ILE A 158 -4.51 -10.00 3.90
N THR A 159 -5.27 -11.09 3.90
CA THR A 159 -6.69 -11.08 4.27
C THR A 159 -6.87 -10.53 5.69
N VAL A 160 -6.07 -11.00 6.66
CA VAL A 160 -6.12 -10.48 8.03
C VAL A 160 -5.79 -8.98 8.09
N MET A 161 -4.78 -8.52 7.33
CA MET A 161 -4.47 -7.09 7.23
C MET A 161 -5.65 -6.29 6.67
N ILE A 162 -6.27 -6.77 5.59
CA ILE A 162 -7.42 -6.12 4.95
C ILE A 162 -8.63 -6.06 5.89
N GLU A 163 -8.94 -7.15 6.59
CA GLU A 163 -10.02 -7.20 7.58
C GLU A 163 -9.83 -6.17 8.69
N TYR A 164 -8.61 -6.03 9.22
CA TYR A 164 -8.29 -5.00 10.20
C TYR A 164 -8.53 -3.58 9.63
N LEU A 165 -8.04 -3.29 8.43
CA LEU A 165 -8.16 -1.96 7.82
C LEU A 165 -9.61 -1.60 7.49
N THR A 166 -10.36 -2.55 6.93
CA THR A 166 -11.77 -2.36 6.54
C THR A 166 -12.64 -2.14 7.77
N LYS A 167 -12.47 -2.96 8.82
CA LYS A 167 -13.17 -2.79 10.10
C LYS A 167 -12.86 -1.43 10.72
N LYS A 168 -11.59 -1.05 10.80
CA LYS A 168 -11.17 0.22 11.39
C LYS A 168 -11.70 1.44 10.63
N SER A 169 -11.66 1.40 9.30
CA SER A 169 -12.24 2.45 8.44
C SER A 169 -13.75 2.59 8.67
N TYR A 170 -14.46 1.46 8.79
CA TYR A 170 -15.90 1.47 9.04
C TYR A 170 -16.23 2.09 10.40
N GLU A 171 -15.57 1.66 11.47
CA GLU A 171 -15.76 2.18 12.83
C GLU A 171 -15.47 3.69 12.91
N TYR A 172 -14.36 4.13 12.31
CA TYR A 172 -13.98 5.54 12.28
C TYR A 172 -15.00 6.39 11.53
N GLU A 173 -15.49 5.92 10.38
CA GLU A 173 -16.45 6.67 9.59
C GLU A 173 -17.83 6.72 10.28
N MET A 174 -18.28 5.63 10.92
CA MET A 174 -19.55 5.61 11.68
C MET A 174 -19.59 6.65 12.80
N VAL A 175 -18.48 6.88 13.50
CA VAL A 175 -18.38 7.93 14.52
C VAL A 175 -18.47 9.33 13.91
N ASN A 176 -17.91 9.53 12.71
CA ASN A 176 -17.86 10.83 12.03
C ASN A 176 -19.07 11.11 11.11
N SER A 177 -19.95 10.12 10.91
CA SER A 177 -21.09 10.17 9.97
C SER A 177 -22.22 11.12 10.40
N THR A 178 -22.13 11.78 11.54
CA THR A 178 -23.17 12.69 12.05
C THR A 178 -23.30 13.99 11.25
N ASN A 179 -22.37 14.27 10.33
CA ASN A 179 -22.37 15.50 9.55
C ASN A 179 -23.13 15.33 8.22
N ASN A 180 -24.36 15.84 8.16
CA ASN A 180 -25.20 15.84 6.95
C ASN A 180 -24.67 16.76 5.82
N GLU A 181 -23.64 17.57 6.09
CA GLU A 181 -23.03 18.45 5.09
C GLU A 181 -22.39 17.70 3.91
N ILE A 182 -22.16 16.39 4.04
CA ILE A 182 -21.61 15.53 2.99
C ILE A 182 -22.56 15.44 1.77
N PHE A 183 -23.88 15.64 1.98
CA PHE A 183 -24.88 15.61 0.90
C PHE A 183 -25.10 16.96 0.22
N LEU A 184 -24.40 18.03 0.65
CA LEU A 184 -24.53 19.35 0.06
C LEU A 184 -23.84 19.39 -1.31
N ARG A 185 -24.61 19.71 -2.35
CA ARG A 185 -24.09 19.90 -3.71
C ARG A 185 -23.15 21.11 -3.73
N GLY A 186 -21.93 20.90 -4.20
CA GLY A 186 -20.91 21.96 -4.35
C GLY A 186 -19.78 21.95 -3.32
N LYS A 187 -19.77 21.01 -2.37
CA LYS A 187 -18.60 20.78 -1.51
C LYS A 187 -17.44 20.27 -2.38
N ASN A 188 -16.30 20.96 -2.33
CA ASN A 188 -15.06 20.46 -2.94
C ASN A 188 -14.65 19.18 -2.19
N MET A 189 -14.72 18.04 -2.88
CA MET A 189 -14.28 16.75 -2.32
C MET A 189 -12.77 16.83 -2.08
N GLN A 190 -12.36 16.89 -0.81
CA GLN A 190 -10.96 16.91 -0.45
C GLN A 190 -10.40 15.48 -0.48
N SER A 191 -9.19 15.33 -1.01
CA SER A 191 -8.51 14.04 -1.03
C SER A 191 -8.02 13.74 0.39
N ARG A 192 -8.64 12.79 1.11
CA ARG A 192 -8.17 12.31 2.43
C ARG A 192 -7.07 11.26 2.29
N SER A 193 -6.09 11.29 3.17
CA SER A 193 -5.04 10.28 3.32
C SER A 193 -5.56 9.02 3.99
N MET A 194 -4.82 7.91 3.89
CA MET A 194 -5.19 6.68 4.59
C MET A 194 -5.16 6.82 6.12
N THR A 195 -4.26 7.64 6.68
CA THR A 195 -4.22 7.90 8.13
C THR A 195 -5.51 8.59 8.58
N GLU A 196 -6.01 9.57 7.81
CA GLU A 196 -7.27 10.27 8.09
C GLU A 196 -8.50 9.39 7.90
N LEU A 197 -8.47 8.41 7.00
CA LEU A 197 -9.57 7.47 6.78
C LEU A 197 -9.70 6.45 7.91
N LEU A 198 -8.59 6.15 8.58
CA LEU A 198 -8.52 5.15 9.63
C LEU A 198 -8.45 5.77 11.03
N GLY A 199 -8.25 7.08 11.14
CA GLY A 199 -7.95 7.76 12.40
C GLY A 199 -6.69 7.20 13.07
N ASP A 200 -5.67 6.83 12.28
CA ASP A 200 -4.47 6.14 12.76
C ASP A 200 -3.23 6.70 12.07
N ASP A 201 -2.54 7.61 12.75
CA ASP A 201 -1.30 8.24 12.27
C ASP A 201 -0.15 7.22 12.12
N GLU A 202 -0.22 6.08 12.81
CA GLU A 202 0.80 5.04 12.79
C GLU A 202 0.50 3.89 11.84
N VAL A 203 -0.59 3.98 11.04
CA VAL A 203 -1.00 2.87 10.18
C VAL A 203 0.12 2.40 9.25
N PHE A 204 0.89 3.32 8.68
CA PHE A 204 1.98 2.98 7.77
C PHE A 204 3.17 2.33 8.49
N VAL A 205 3.39 2.64 9.77
CA VAL A 205 4.39 1.96 10.61
C VAL A 205 3.93 0.53 10.89
N LYS A 206 2.65 0.33 11.23
CA LYS A 206 2.06 -1.01 11.43
C LYS A 206 2.15 -1.85 10.16
N MET A 207 1.78 -1.27 9.01
CA MET A 207 1.90 -1.91 7.70
C MET A 207 3.35 -2.28 7.37
N HIS A 208 4.31 -1.39 7.66
CA HIS A 208 5.72 -1.69 7.48
C HIS A 208 6.15 -2.95 8.26
N LEU A 209 5.78 -3.02 9.54
CA LEU A 209 6.12 -4.17 10.40
C LEU A 209 5.42 -5.45 9.93
N TRP A 210 4.14 -5.38 9.55
CA TRP A 210 3.42 -6.54 9.00
C TRP A 210 4.04 -7.03 7.69
N ASN A 211 4.39 -6.11 6.79
CA ASN A 211 5.05 -6.45 5.53
C ASN A 211 6.45 -7.03 5.75
N ALA A 212 7.21 -6.49 6.70
CA ALA A 212 8.52 -7.02 7.06
C ALA A 212 8.41 -8.46 7.60
N LYS A 213 7.42 -8.71 8.47
CA LYS A 213 7.15 -10.06 8.99
C LYS A 213 6.69 -11.04 7.90
N LEU A 214 5.83 -10.59 6.99
CA LEU A 214 5.43 -11.38 5.82
C LEU A 214 6.66 -11.72 4.98
N LEU A 215 7.48 -10.74 4.60
CA LEU A 215 8.67 -10.98 3.79
C LEU A 215 9.69 -11.91 4.47
N GLU A 216 9.86 -11.81 5.78
CA GLU A 216 10.67 -12.75 6.57
C GLU A 216 10.14 -14.19 6.43
N SER A 217 8.82 -14.39 6.60
CA SER A 217 8.20 -15.71 6.45
C SER A 217 8.35 -16.30 5.04
N LEU A 218 8.37 -15.45 4.00
CA LEU A 218 8.57 -15.86 2.59
C LEU A 218 10.03 -16.15 2.25
N SER A 219 10.96 -15.70 3.09
CA SER A 219 12.40 -15.90 2.92
C SER A 219 12.94 -17.12 3.67
N SER A 220 12.13 -17.69 4.57
CA SER A 220 12.39 -18.93 5.32
C SER A 220 12.12 -20.16 4.46
#